data_AF-A0A4R3YIQ5-F1
#
_entry.id   AF-A0A4R3YIQ5-F1
#
_cell.length_a   1.000
_cell.length_b   1.000
_cell.length_c   1.000
_cell.angle_alpha   90.00
_cell.angle_beta   90.00
_cell.angle_gamma   90.00
#
_symmetry.space_group_name_H-M   'P 1'
#
loop_
_entity.id
_entity.type
_entity.pdbx_description
1 polymer ?
#
loop_
_entity_poly.entity_id
_entity_poly.type
_entity_poly.pdbx_seq_one_letter_code
_entity_poly.pdbx_strand_id
1 'polypeptide(L)'
;MKALIYKDLFILKQKGQLLSLLSLVVTSVTIGYFFQNFYGLALIVVLSIPVGGSAYLQVVMEKEERTNFEKAYLSLPVTKQEVVLARFITGFIFLFLSMVVAFVYMLFFVYYLKVVSLDVGLMLWGAGMVFGTILMALNSVGYHLLGAKKGAFVYLVFTGVSIAIYLIAFFGFDMTSILTMKPIYLLMIGIVIAMLCLLVGYFVSLKILQRRYS
;
A
#
# COMPACT_ATOMS: atom_id res chain seq x y z
N MET A 1 -7.61 19.15 11.30
CA MET A 1 -7.06 17.79 11.02
C MET A 1 -7.88 16.57 11.49
N LYS A 2 -8.17 16.37 12.80
CA LYS A 2 -8.79 15.11 13.32
C LYS A 2 -10.10 14.72 12.60
N ALA A 3 -10.99 15.68 12.36
CA ALA A 3 -12.26 15.45 11.67
C ALA A 3 -12.08 14.89 10.25
N LEU A 4 -11.01 15.27 9.53
CA LEU A 4 -10.69 14.75 8.21
C LEU A 4 -10.32 13.26 8.27
N ILE A 5 -9.47 12.89 9.24
CA ILE A 5 -9.09 11.50 9.48
C ILE A 5 -10.33 10.66 9.84
N TYR A 6 -11.19 11.15 10.73
CA TYR A 6 -12.41 10.43 11.10
C TYR A 6 -13.37 10.25 9.93
N LYS A 7 -13.54 11.28 9.09
CA LYS A 7 -14.32 11.20 7.85
C LYS A 7 -13.78 10.11 6.93
N ASP A 8 -12.46 10.11 6.72
CA ASP A 8 -11.80 9.11 5.88
C ASP A 8 -11.91 7.71 6.50
N LEU A 9 -11.85 7.54 7.82
CA LEU A 9 -12.03 6.24 8.46
C LEU A 9 -13.50 5.78 8.45
N PHE A 10 -14.47 6.70 8.42
CA PHE A 10 -15.88 6.36 8.31
C PHE A 10 -16.21 5.66 6.97
N ILE A 11 -15.45 5.98 5.93
CA ILE A 11 -15.54 5.33 4.61
C ILE A 11 -15.27 3.81 4.72
N LEU A 12 -14.42 3.36 5.66
CA LEU A 12 -14.15 1.93 5.92
C LEU A 12 -15.38 1.17 6.40
N LYS A 13 -16.24 1.80 7.19
CA LYS A 13 -17.41 1.16 7.79
C LYS A 13 -18.53 0.90 6.77
N GLN A 14 -18.41 1.41 5.55
CA GLN A 14 -19.41 1.19 4.52
C GLN A 14 -19.29 -0.23 3.94
N LYS A 15 -20.45 -0.87 3.71
CA LYS A 15 -20.56 -2.29 3.32
C LYS A 15 -19.65 -2.71 2.16
N GLY A 16 -19.47 -1.87 1.15
CA GLY A 16 -18.60 -2.17 0.00
C GLY A 16 -17.11 -2.28 0.34
N GLN A 17 -16.63 -1.59 1.38
CA GLN A 17 -15.21 -1.58 1.76
C GLN A 17 -14.84 -2.70 2.73
N LEU A 18 -15.79 -3.14 3.55
CA LEU A 18 -15.63 -4.39 4.29
C LEU A 18 -15.52 -5.58 3.34
N LEU A 19 -16.25 -5.54 2.21
CA LEU A 19 -16.23 -6.59 1.21
C LEU A 19 -14.90 -6.66 0.43
N SER A 20 -14.27 -5.51 0.15
CA SER A 20 -12.93 -5.46 -0.46
C SER A 20 -11.82 -5.92 0.50
N LEU A 21 -11.94 -5.62 1.80
CA LEU A 21 -11.04 -6.19 2.81
C LEU A 21 -11.20 -7.70 2.93
N LEU A 22 -12.44 -8.20 2.93
CA LEU A 22 -12.71 -9.64 2.96
C LEU A 22 -12.18 -10.34 1.70
N SER A 23 -12.33 -9.73 0.51
CA SER A 23 -11.79 -10.33 -0.72
C SER A 23 -10.26 -10.42 -0.69
N LEU A 24 -9.56 -9.44 -0.11
CA LEU A 24 -8.11 -9.49 0.11
C LEU A 24 -7.71 -10.70 0.98
N VAL A 25 -8.44 -10.94 2.07
CA VAL A 25 -8.19 -12.08 2.97
C VAL A 25 -8.47 -13.39 2.23
N VAL A 26 -9.63 -13.51 1.59
CA VAL A 26 -10.02 -14.73 0.86
C VAL A 26 -9.01 -15.07 -0.24
N THR A 27 -8.59 -14.09 -1.04
CA THR A 27 -7.57 -14.30 -2.07
C THR A 27 -6.22 -14.70 -1.48
N SER A 28 -5.86 -14.18 -0.30
CA SER A 28 -4.65 -14.59 0.40
C SER A 28 -4.73 -16.02 0.95
N VAL A 29 -5.90 -16.44 1.46
CA VAL A 29 -6.15 -17.85 1.86
C VAL A 29 -6.01 -18.77 0.66
N THR A 30 -6.64 -18.44 -0.47
CA THR A 30 -6.61 -19.30 -1.65
C THR A 30 -5.18 -19.45 -2.19
N ILE A 31 -4.43 -18.36 -2.29
CA ILE A 31 -3.00 -18.42 -2.66
C ILE A 31 -2.24 -19.32 -1.68
N GLY A 32 -2.45 -19.16 -0.37
CA GLY A 32 -1.73 -19.94 0.63
C GLY A 32 -2.09 -21.43 0.61
N TYR A 33 -3.30 -21.78 0.17
CA TYR A 33 -3.72 -23.16 -0.03
C TYR A 33 -3.01 -23.80 -1.24
N PHE A 34 -2.94 -23.10 -2.38
CA PHE A 34 -2.32 -23.62 -3.60
C PHE A 34 -0.78 -23.57 -3.57
N PHE A 35 -0.20 -22.56 -2.93
CA PHE A 35 1.25 -22.31 -2.92
C PHE A 35 1.82 -22.34 -1.50
N GLN A 36 2.03 -23.55 -0.98
CA GLN A 36 2.65 -23.80 0.32
C GLN A 36 4.19 -23.79 0.24
N ASN A 37 4.76 -22.74 -0.36
CA ASN A 37 6.21 -22.60 -0.54
C ASN A 37 6.66 -21.16 -0.26
N PHE A 38 7.98 -20.93 -0.27
CA PHE A 38 8.57 -19.61 -0.01
C PHE A 38 7.98 -18.52 -0.90
N TYR A 39 7.79 -18.82 -2.18
CA TYR A 39 7.26 -17.87 -3.16
C TYR A 39 5.79 -17.54 -2.91
N GLY A 40 4.98 -18.51 -2.46
CA GLY A 40 3.59 -18.28 -2.05
C GLY A 40 3.50 -17.37 -0.83
N LEU A 41 4.36 -17.57 0.16
CA LEU A 41 4.49 -16.65 1.30
C LEU A 41 4.86 -15.24 0.84
N ALA A 42 5.89 -15.12 -0.02
CA ALA A 42 6.33 -13.83 -0.54
C ALA A 42 5.22 -13.14 -1.35
N LEU A 43 4.45 -13.88 -2.17
CA LEU A 43 3.33 -13.33 -2.93
C LEU A 43 2.27 -12.72 -2.01
N ILE A 44 1.95 -13.39 -0.90
CA ILE A 44 0.94 -12.90 0.05
C ILE A 44 1.46 -11.70 0.83
N VAL A 45 2.63 -11.86 1.46
CA VAL A 45 3.15 -10.94 2.49
C VAL A 45 3.87 -9.74 1.89
N VAL A 46 4.55 -9.90 0.76
CA VAL A 46 5.30 -8.81 0.10
C VAL A 46 4.46 -8.09 -0.94
N LEU A 47 3.52 -8.77 -1.60
CA LEU A 47 2.84 -8.22 -2.77
C LEU A 47 1.33 -8.05 -2.56
N SER A 48 0.57 -9.13 -2.46
CA SER A 48 -0.91 -9.10 -2.44
C SER A 48 -1.47 -8.20 -1.34
N ILE A 49 -1.08 -8.45 -0.08
CA ILE A 49 -1.61 -7.70 1.06
C ILE A 49 -1.09 -6.25 1.09
N PRO A 50 0.21 -5.97 0.89
CA PRO A 50 0.71 -4.59 0.81
C PRO A 50 0.11 -3.77 -0.32
N VAL A 51 -0.09 -4.36 -1.51
CA VAL A 51 -0.74 -3.70 -2.66
C VAL A 51 -2.17 -3.30 -2.29
N GLY A 52 -2.95 -4.23 -1.75
CA GLY A 52 -4.30 -3.94 -1.28
C GLY A 52 -4.35 -2.88 -0.18
N GLY A 53 -3.41 -2.92 0.76
CA GLY A 53 -3.25 -1.92 1.81
C GLY A 53 -2.92 -0.52 1.28
N SER A 54 -2.17 -0.43 0.18
CA SER A 54 -1.81 0.85 -0.45
C SER A 54 -2.96 1.49 -1.26
N ALA A 55 -4.00 0.71 -1.60
CA ALA A 55 -5.10 1.14 -2.47
C ALA A 55 -6.16 1.99 -1.76
N TYR A 56 -6.13 2.08 -0.42
CA TYR A 56 -7.20 2.74 0.34
C TYR A 56 -7.47 4.18 -0.07
N LEU A 57 -6.41 4.91 -0.41
CA LEU A 57 -6.51 6.30 -0.82
C LEU A 57 -7.37 6.47 -2.09
N GLN A 58 -7.39 5.47 -2.98
CA GLN A 58 -8.27 5.44 -4.15
C GLN A 58 -9.73 5.60 -3.76
N VAL A 59 -10.15 4.83 -2.74
CA VAL A 59 -11.53 4.76 -2.28
C VAL A 59 -11.97 6.09 -1.69
N VAL A 60 -11.09 6.72 -0.92
CA VAL A 60 -11.35 8.04 -0.34
C VAL A 60 -11.55 9.06 -1.46
N MET A 61 -10.65 9.07 -2.44
CA MET A 61 -10.70 10.04 -3.56
C MET A 61 -11.92 9.82 -4.45
N GLU A 62 -12.28 8.57 -4.73
CA GLU A 62 -13.45 8.24 -5.52
C GLU A 62 -14.74 8.75 -4.87
N LYS A 63 -14.88 8.61 -3.54
CA LYS A 63 -16.05 9.15 -2.83
C LYS A 63 -16.07 10.66 -2.76
N GLU A 64 -14.91 11.29 -2.58
CA GLU A 64 -14.82 12.75 -2.57
C GLU A 64 -15.20 13.36 -3.91
N GLU A 65 -14.76 12.76 -5.02
CA GLU A 65 -15.18 13.18 -6.36
C GLU A 65 -16.68 12.98 -6.58
N ARG A 66 -17.23 11.82 -6.19
CA ARG A 66 -18.67 11.54 -6.33
C ARG A 66 -19.54 12.51 -5.54
N THR A 67 -19.06 12.99 -4.40
CA THR A 67 -19.80 13.92 -3.52
C THR A 67 -19.45 15.38 -3.76
N ASN A 68 -18.56 15.68 -4.71
CA ASN A 68 -17.99 17.03 -4.92
C ASN A 68 -17.42 17.64 -3.63
N PHE A 69 -16.93 16.80 -2.71
CA PHE A 69 -16.38 17.24 -1.42
C PHE A 69 -15.18 18.17 -1.59
N GLU A 70 -14.52 18.08 -2.75
CA GLU A 70 -13.45 18.99 -3.17
C GLU A 70 -13.82 20.47 -3.06
N LYS A 71 -15.08 20.84 -3.37
CA LYS A 71 -15.56 22.22 -3.26
C LYS A 71 -15.76 22.64 -1.81
N ALA A 72 -16.05 21.68 -0.92
CA ALA A 72 -16.20 21.94 0.50
C ALA A 72 -14.87 22.26 1.19
N TYR A 73 -13.71 21.94 0.58
CA TYR A 73 -12.42 22.37 1.11
C TYR A 73 -12.26 23.88 1.18
N LEU A 74 -12.97 24.62 0.32
CA LEU A 74 -12.94 26.09 0.33
C LEU A 74 -13.72 26.70 1.50
N SER A 75 -14.70 25.98 2.05
CA SER A 75 -15.54 26.45 3.16
C SER A 75 -15.14 25.89 4.52
N LEU A 76 -14.28 24.86 4.56
CA LEU A 76 -13.79 24.28 5.80
C LEU A 76 -12.63 25.13 6.36
N PRO A 77 -12.56 25.35 7.69
CA PRO A 77 -11.45 26.04 8.34
C PRO A 77 -10.24 25.09 8.49
N VAL A 78 -9.76 24.54 7.39
CA VAL A 78 -8.63 23.59 7.35
C VAL A 78 -7.62 24.01 6.30
N THR A 79 -6.34 23.82 6.60
CA THR A 79 -5.27 24.11 5.64
C THR A 79 -5.11 22.98 4.62
N LYS A 80 -4.65 23.33 3.41
CA LYS A 80 -4.29 22.34 2.38
C LYS A 80 -3.24 21.33 2.88
N GLN A 81 -2.34 21.76 3.76
CA GLN A 81 -1.35 20.90 4.40
C GLN A 81 -1.99 19.83 5.29
N GLU A 82 -2.97 20.21 6.10
CA GLU A 82 -3.71 19.27 6.94
C GLU A 82 -4.53 18.27 6.11
N VAL A 83 -5.06 18.68 4.96
CA VAL A 83 -5.80 17.78 4.05
C VAL A 83 -4.89 16.69 3.50
N VAL A 84 -3.73 17.08 2.95
CA VAL A 84 -2.76 16.09 2.41
C VAL A 84 -2.22 15.21 3.53
N LEU A 85 -1.88 15.80 4.69
CA LEU A 85 -1.33 15.05 5.81
C LEU A 85 -2.35 14.06 6.40
N ALA A 86 -3.62 14.44 6.50
CA ALA A 86 -4.69 13.54 6.92
C ALA A 86 -4.81 12.32 5.99
N ARG A 87 -4.69 12.51 4.67
CA ARG A 87 -4.74 11.44 3.66
C ARG A 87 -3.58 10.46 3.76
N PHE A 88 -2.36 10.96 4.02
CA PHE A 88 -1.21 10.09 4.25
C PHE A 88 -1.38 9.28 5.53
N ILE A 89 -1.85 9.90 6.62
CA ILE A 89 -2.10 9.19 7.89
C ILE A 89 -3.17 8.13 7.73
N THR A 90 -4.28 8.43 7.05
CA THR A 90 -5.36 7.45 6.84
C THR A 90 -4.89 6.29 5.95
N GLY A 91 -4.08 6.57 4.93
CA GLY A 91 -3.39 5.55 4.15
C GLY A 91 -2.49 4.65 5.02
N PHE A 92 -1.67 5.25 5.90
CA PHE A 92 -0.80 4.50 6.81
C PHE A 92 -1.57 3.62 7.78
N ILE A 93 -2.66 4.11 8.36
CA ILE A 93 -3.51 3.33 9.27
C ILE A 93 -4.02 2.08 8.56
N PHE A 94 -4.47 2.22 7.32
CA PHE A 94 -5.00 1.09 6.56
C PHE A 94 -3.90 0.12 6.12
N LEU A 95 -2.78 0.63 5.62
CA LEU A 95 -1.63 -0.20 5.28
C LEU A 95 -1.15 -0.98 6.51
N PHE A 96 -1.05 -0.34 7.68
CA PHE A 96 -0.67 -1.01 8.92
C PHE A 96 -1.66 -2.11 9.28
N LEU A 97 -2.98 -1.85 9.20
CA LEU A 97 -4.01 -2.86 9.44
C LEU A 97 -3.87 -4.06 8.49
N SER A 98 -3.65 -3.81 7.20
CA SER A 98 -3.35 -4.87 6.22
C SER A 98 -2.09 -5.65 6.60
N MET A 99 -1.03 -4.96 7.03
CA MET A 99 0.21 -5.62 7.43
C MET A 99 0.09 -6.45 8.72
N VAL A 100 -0.83 -6.11 9.62
CA VAL A 100 -1.17 -6.99 10.76
C VAL A 100 -1.77 -8.30 10.25
N VAL A 101 -2.65 -8.25 9.24
CA VAL A 101 -3.17 -9.47 8.61
C VAL A 101 -2.04 -10.26 7.95
N ALA A 102 -1.14 -9.60 7.21
CA ALA A 102 0.04 -10.25 6.63
C ALA A 102 0.96 -10.89 7.69
N PHE A 103 1.07 -10.27 8.86
CA PHE A 103 1.86 -10.81 9.98
C PHE A 103 1.27 -12.14 10.47
N VAL A 104 -0.05 -12.22 10.63
CA VAL A 104 -0.73 -13.47 11.04
C VAL A 104 -0.50 -14.58 10.00
N TYR A 105 -0.59 -14.27 8.71
CA TYR A 105 -0.25 -15.24 7.65
C TYR A 105 1.20 -15.69 7.71
N MET A 106 2.13 -14.77 7.93
CA MET A 106 3.55 -15.11 8.07
C MET A 106 3.76 -16.10 9.22
N LEU A 107 3.16 -15.85 10.40
CA LEU A 107 3.24 -16.77 11.53
C LEU A 107 2.66 -18.16 11.20
N PHE A 108 1.55 -18.22 10.46
CA PHE A 108 0.99 -19.49 10.00
C PHE A 108 1.97 -20.27 9.11
N PHE A 109 2.62 -19.60 8.15
CA PHE A 109 3.61 -20.24 7.28
C PHE A 109 4.88 -20.70 8.02
N VAL A 110 5.30 -19.96 9.06
CA VAL A 110 6.48 -20.29 9.88
C VAL A 110 6.18 -21.44 10.83
N TYR A 111 5.11 -21.36 11.63
CA TYR A 111 4.86 -22.30 12.72
C TYR A 111 4.04 -23.53 12.29
N TYR A 112 3.04 -23.35 11.43
CA TYR A 112 2.16 -24.43 11.02
C TYR A 112 2.70 -25.16 9.78
N LEU A 113 2.95 -24.42 8.69
CA LEU A 113 3.45 -25.02 7.45
C LEU A 113 4.96 -25.30 7.46
N LYS A 114 5.72 -24.69 8.38
CA LYS A 114 7.18 -24.86 8.54
C LYS A 114 7.98 -24.67 7.25
N VAL A 115 7.51 -23.78 6.37
CA VAL A 115 8.13 -23.54 5.06
C VAL A 115 9.40 -22.70 5.18
N VAL A 116 9.42 -21.78 6.14
CA VAL A 116 10.44 -20.74 6.29
C VAL A 116 10.73 -20.52 7.77
N SER A 117 11.96 -20.12 8.12
CA SER A 117 12.32 -19.71 9.49
C SER A 117 11.70 -18.36 9.87
N LEU A 118 11.59 -18.08 11.17
CA LEU A 118 11.03 -16.82 11.67
C LEU A 118 11.80 -15.60 11.15
N ASP A 119 13.13 -15.68 11.10
CA ASP A 119 14.00 -14.59 10.65
C ASP A 119 13.69 -14.18 9.21
N VAL A 120 13.57 -15.16 8.32
CA VAL A 120 13.26 -14.93 6.91
C VAL A 120 11.80 -14.47 6.74
N GLY A 121 10.87 -15.01 7.53
CA GLY A 121 9.48 -14.56 7.55
C GLY A 121 9.33 -13.09 7.97
N LEU A 122 10.00 -12.67 9.05
CA LEU A 122 10.04 -11.27 9.50
C LEU A 122 10.68 -10.35 8.46
N MET A 123 11.70 -10.83 7.77
CA MET A 123 12.35 -10.07 6.71
C MET A 123 11.42 -9.85 5.51
N LEU A 124 10.67 -10.88 5.09
CA LEU A 124 9.64 -10.74 4.05
C LEU A 124 8.53 -9.79 4.49
N TRP A 125 8.09 -9.88 5.73
CA TRP A 125 7.09 -8.97 6.29
C TRP A 125 7.57 -7.51 6.31
N GLY A 126 8.81 -7.28 6.73
CA GLY A 126 9.45 -5.96 6.67
C GLY A 126 9.58 -5.45 5.23
N ALA A 127 9.95 -6.30 4.28
CA ALA A 127 10.00 -5.95 2.87
C ALA A 127 8.61 -5.58 2.33
N GLY A 128 7.55 -6.29 2.74
CA GLY A 128 6.16 -5.95 2.43
C GLY A 128 5.74 -4.58 2.97
N MET A 129 6.16 -4.21 4.19
CA MET A 129 5.90 -2.87 4.72
C MET A 129 6.59 -1.79 3.88
N VAL A 130 7.88 -1.97 3.58
CA VAL A 130 8.66 -1.04 2.75
C VAL A 130 8.01 -0.87 1.38
N PHE A 131 7.66 -1.99 0.74
CA PHE A 131 7.05 -1.96 -0.58
C PHE A 131 5.65 -1.31 -0.58
N GLY A 132 4.80 -1.67 0.39
CA GLY A 132 3.48 -1.08 0.54
C GLY A 132 3.52 0.43 0.81
N THR A 133 4.51 0.91 1.57
CA THR A 133 4.69 2.36 1.83
C THR A 133 5.15 3.12 0.58
N ILE A 134 6.06 2.55 -0.22
CA ILE A 134 6.47 3.12 -1.51
C ILE A 134 5.25 3.23 -2.44
N LEU A 135 4.49 2.14 -2.60
CA LEU A 135 3.29 2.14 -3.44
C LEU A 135 2.27 3.17 -2.96
N MET A 136 2.00 3.24 -1.65
CA MET A 136 1.06 4.20 -1.08
C MET A 136 1.48 5.65 -1.41
N ALA A 137 2.77 5.97 -1.29
CA ALA A 137 3.30 7.29 -1.61
C ALA A 137 3.12 7.64 -3.09
N LEU A 138 3.46 6.71 -4.00
CA LEU A 138 3.32 6.90 -5.45
C LEU A 138 1.84 7.04 -5.86
N ASN A 139 0.98 6.18 -5.33
CA ASN A 139 -0.45 6.22 -5.58
C ASN A 139 -1.05 7.54 -5.08
N SER A 140 -0.60 8.05 -3.94
CA SER A 140 -1.04 9.35 -3.42
C SER A 140 -0.77 10.48 -4.39
N VAL A 141 0.43 10.54 -4.98
CA VAL A 141 0.74 11.54 -6.01
C VAL A 141 -0.17 11.36 -7.23
N GLY A 142 -0.34 10.12 -7.70
CA GLY A 142 -1.19 9.81 -8.85
C GLY A 142 -2.64 10.28 -8.65
N TYR A 143 -3.21 10.04 -7.47
CA TYR A 143 -4.57 10.45 -7.15
C TYR A 143 -4.73 11.97 -7.01
N HIS A 144 -3.80 12.65 -6.34
CA HIS A 144 -3.87 14.12 -6.23
C HIS A 144 -3.69 14.80 -7.60
N LEU A 145 -2.83 14.25 -8.46
CA LEU A 145 -2.55 14.80 -9.79
C LEU A 145 -3.72 14.59 -10.74
N LEU A 146 -4.20 13.34 -10.87
CA LEU A 146 -5.08 12.93 -11.97
C LEU A 146 -6.55 12.75 -11.55
N GLY A 147 -6.86 12.79 -10.26
CA GLY A 147 -8.18 12.43 -9.72
C GLY A 147 -8.37 10.92 -9.57
N ALA A 148 -9.55 10.49 -9.13
CA ALA A 148 -9.82 9.10 -8.76
C ALA A 148 -9.78 8.15 -9.97
N LYS A 149 -10.48 8.50 -11.06
CA LYS A 149 -10.58 7.63 -12.26
C LYS A 149 -9.23 7.40 -12.93
N LYS A 150 -8.46 8.46 -13.15
CA LYS A 150 -7.15 8.39 -13.80
C LYS A 150 -6.04 7.97 -12.83
N GLY A 151 -6.15 8.31 -11.55
CA GLY A 151 -5.25 7.81 -10.51
C GLY A 151 -5.37 6.30 -10.31
N ALA A 152 -6.56 5.72 -10.49
CA ALA A 152 -6.75 4.26 -10.46
C ALA A 152 -5.95 3.56 -11.56
N PHE A 153 -5.80 4.19 -12.73
CA PHE A 153 -4.95 3.67 -13.79
C PHE A 153 -3.47 3.65 -13.36
N VAL A 154 -3.00 4.69 -12.67
CA VAL A 154 -1.63 4.73 -12.10
C VAL A 154 -1.40 3.58 -11.12
N TYR A 155 -2.37 3.33 -10.22
CA TYR A 155 -2.32 2.19 -9.31
C TYR A 155 -2.23 0.84 -10.06
N LEU A 156 -3.03 0.66 -11.11
CA LEU A 156 -3.02 -0.56 -11.93
C LEU A 156 -1.68 -0.76 -12.63
N VAL A 157 -1.06 0.31 -13.15
CA VAL A 157 0.26 0.25 -13.78
C VAL A 157 1.32 -0.20 -12.78
N PHE A 158 1.38 0.44 -11.60
CA PHE A 158 2.37 0.04 -10.59
C PHE A 158 2.13 -1.38 -10.06
N THR A 159 0.87 -1.77 -9.89
CA THR A 159 0.52 -3.14 -9.50
C THR A 159 0.95 -4.14 -10.57
N GLY A 160 0.67 -3.87 -11.85
CA GLY A 160 1.07 -4.72 -12.98
C GLY A 160 2.58 -4.87 -13.10
N VAL A 161 3.33 -3.77 -12.96
CA VAL A 161 4.80 -3.79 -12.93
C VAL A 161 5.30 -4.65 -11.76
N SER A 162 4.68 -4.54 -10.60
CA SER A 162 5.06 -5.32 -9.41
C SER A 162 4.83 -6.82 -9.59
N ILE A 163 3.70 -7.19 -10.19
CA ILE A 163 3.40 -8.58 -10.55
C ILE A 163 4.41 -9.10 -11.57
N ALA A 164 4.75 -8.30 -12.60
CA ALA A 164 5.74 -8.69 -13.59
C ALA A 164 7.13 -8.93 -12.96
N ILE A 165 7.58 -8.05 -12.06
CA ILE A 165 8.85 -8.22 -11.33
C ILE A 165 8.83 -9.51 -10.50
N TYR A 166 7.72 -9.77 -9.79
CA TYR A 166 7.55 -10.99 -9.01
C TYR A 166 7.61 -12.25 -9.90
N LEU A 167 6.93 -12.24 -11.06
CA LEU A 167 6.93 -13.38 -11.98
C LEU A 167 8.32 -13.64 -12.56
N ILE A 168 9.08 -12.60 -12.92
CA ILE A 168 10.46 -12.73 -13.38
C ILE A 168 11.32 -13.41 -12.31
N ALA A 169 11.17 -13.00 -11.04
CA ALA A 169 11.85 -13.63 -9.92
C ALA A 169 11.38 -15.07 -9.67
N PHE A 170 10.09 -15.36 -9.83
CA PHE A 170 9.51 -16.69 -9.67
C PHE A 170 9.99 -17.69 -10.72
N PHE A 171 10.12 -17.26 -11.99
CA PHE A 171 10.59 -18.09 -13.10
C PHE A 171 12.11 -18.28 -13.12
N GLY A 172 12.84 -17.78 -12.10
CA GLY A 172 14.25 -18.07 -11.92
C GLY A 172 15.17 -17.36 -12.92
N PHE A 173 14.74 -16.24 -13.51
CA PHE A 173 15.68 -15.35 -14.19
C PHE A 173 16.72 -14.87 -13.18
N ASP A 174 17.99 -14.87 -13.61
CA ASP A 174 19.17 -14.77 -12.75
C ASP A 174 19.26 -13.40 -12.03
N MET A 175 18.53 -13.26 -10.91
CA MET A 175 18.52 -12.08 -10.04
C MET A 175 19.79 -11.98 -9.17
N THR A 176 20.73 -12.92 -9.35
CA THR A 176 21.97 -13.03 -8.57
C THR A 176 22.80 -11.75 -8.58
N SER A 177 22.75 -10.97 -9.67
CA SER A 177 23.44 -9.68 -9.79
C SER A 177 22.95 -8.61 -8.79
N ILE A 178 21.66 -8.63 -8.42
CA ILE A 178 21.02 -7.66 -7.50
C ILE A 178 21.03 -8.20 -6.05
N LEU A 179 21.01 -9.53 -5.88
CA LEU A 179 20.91 -10.22 -4.60
C LEU A 179 22.28 -10.64 -4.01
N THR A 180 23.40 -10.13 -4.53
CA THR A 180 24.74 -10.39 -3.98
C THR A 180 24.92 -9.85 -2.55
N MET A 181 24.11 -8.86 -2.16
CA MET A 181 24.16 -8.25 -0.83
C MET A 181 23.34 -9.04 0.20
N LYS A 182 23.80 -9.04 1.46
CA LYS A 182 23.00 -9.65 2.54
C LYS A 182 21.61 -8.99 2.56
N PRO A 183 20.54 -9.78 2.64
CA PRO A 183 19.16 -9.27 2.55
C PRO A 183 18.80 -8.15 3.54
N ILE A 184 19.45 -8.10 4.71
CA ILE A 184 19.29 -7.01 5.68
C ILE A 184 19.72 -5.64 5.13
N TYR A 185 20.79 -5.58 4.32
CA TYR A 185 21.23 -4.32 3.71
C TYR A 185 20.25 -3.85 2.64
N LEU A 186 19.68 -4.77 1.87
CA LEU A 186 18.62 -4.46 0.89
C LEU A 186 17.38 -3.90 1.59
N LEU A 187 16.99 -4.47 2.74
CA LEU A 187 15.89 -3.95 3.54
C LEU A 187 16.17 -2.52 4.05
N MET A 188 17.38 -2.25 4.55
CA MET A 188 17.76 -0.91 5.02
C MET A 188 17.75 0.12 3.89
N ILE A 189 18.29 -0.22 2.71
CA ILE A 189 18.23 0.63 1.51
C ILE A 189 16.76 0.88 1.14
N GLY A 190 15.92 -0.17 1.17
CA GLY A 190 14.49 -0.06 0.92
C GLY A 190 13.79 0.90 1.88
N ILE A 191 14.11 0.86 3.18
CA ILE A 191 13.56 1.80 4.18
C ILE A 191 13.93 3.24 3.85
N VAL A 192 15.18 3.50 3.45
CA VAL A 192 15.63 4.84 3.02
C VAL A 192 14.84 5.31 1.80
N ILE A 193 14.67 4.45 0.79
CA ILE A 193 13.88 4.75 -0.40
C ILE A 193 12.42 5.04 -0.04
N ALA A 194 11.81 4.23 0.84
CA ALA A 194 10.45 4.46 1.30
C ALA A 194 10.28 5.83 1.98
N MET A 195 11.22 6.22 2.85
CA MET A 195 11.21 7.54 3.48
C MET A 195 11.32 8.67 2.46
N LEU A 196 12.22 8.54 1.47
CA LEU A 196 12.35 9.53 0.39
C LEU A 196 11.07 9.63 -0.45
N CYS A 197 10.48 8.49 -0.82
CA CYS A 197 9.22 8.44 -1.57
C CYS A 197 8.08 9.11 -0.78
N LEU A 198 8.01 8.93 0.54
CA LEU A 198 7.01 9.56 1.39
C LEU A 198 7.19 11.08 1.45
N LEU A 199 8.41 11.55 1.66
CA LEU A 199 8.72 12.99 1.71
C LEU A 199 8.39 13.65 0.37
N VAL A 200 8.92 13.11 -0.74
CA VAL A 200 8.66 13.63 -2.08
C VAL A 200 7.16 13.55 -2.39
N GLY A 201 6.52 12.42 -2.09
CA GLY A 201 5.09 12.21 -2.32
C GLY A 201 4.21 13.22 -1.58
N TYR A 202 4.55 13.55 -0.35
CA TYR A 202 3.86 14.57 0.43
C TYR A 202 4.00 15.97 -0.19
N PHE A 203 5.23 16.41 -0.46
CA PHE A 203 5.48 17.76 -1.00
C PHE A 203 4.90 17.95 -2.39
N VAL A 204 4.99 16.92 -3.25
CA VAL A 204 4.39 16.96 -4.59
C VAL A 204 2.86 17.02 -4.50
N SER A 205 2.25 16.18 -3.66
CA SER A 205 0.79 16.20 -3.45
C SER A 205 0.30 17.54 -2.92
N LEU A 206 1.06 18.16 -2.01
CA LEU A 206 0.77 19.50 -1.50
C LEU A 206 0.80 20.56 -2.60
N LYS A 207 1.86 20.58 -3.40
CA LYS A 207 2.05 21.56 -4.47
C LYS A 207 0.95 21.46 -5.53
N ILE A 208 0.52 20.24 -5.84
CA ILE A 208 -0.61 19.98 -6.75
C ILE A 208 -1.91 20.56 -6.17
N LEU A 209 -2.22 20.26 -4.91
CA LEU A 209 -3.44 20.73 -4.26
C LEU A 209 -3.47 22.26 -4.12
N GLN A 210 -2.31 22.87 -3.83
CA GLN A 210 -2.16 24.32 -3.81
C GLN A 210 -2.51 24.96 -5.14
N ARG A 211 -1.99 24.43 -6.25
CA ARG A 211 -2.24 24.93 -7.61
C ARG A 211 -3.69 24.77 -8.07
N ARG A 212 -4.35 23.67 -7.70
CA ARG A 212 -5.74 23.38 -8.15
C ARG A 212 -6.78 24.31 -7.52
N TYR A 213 -6.54 24.76 -6.29
CA TYR A 213 -7.48 25.56 -5.49
C TYR A 213 -6.90 26.91 -5.07
N SER A 214 -6.00 27.48 -5.87
CA SER A 214 -5.57 28.88 -5.75
C SER A 214 -6.46 29.76 -6.60
#